data_AF-A0A536VGD4-F1
#
_entry.id   AF-A0A536VGD4-F1
#
_cell.length_a   1.000
_cell.length_b   1.000
_cell.length_c   1.000
_cell.angle_alpha   90.00
_cell.angle_beta   90.00
_cell.angle_gamma   90.00
#
_symmetry.space_group_name_H-M   'P 1'
#
loop_
_entity.id
_entity.type
_entity.pdbx_description
1 polymer ?
#
loop_
_entity_poly.entity_id
_entity_poly.type
_entity_poly.pdbx_seq_one_letter_code
_entity_poly.pdbx_strand_id
1 'polypeptide(L)'
;MRVPYPYTEWYQVHAFPYEFVPSDLDISPDGRLLSASMSEDNGDQFLRVWDLDKLVAGDAKPLSEFRFGQSVPESFVFSRDGRYLYGSSYYTGVSNIFRYEVATGDVVAVSNAESGFFRPVPLADGRLLVLAYTAEGFVPATIDPRPIEDVSAITFLGTEVAAKYPVVTTWQVAAPSAVDDQKLMTGSGPWLPLRDLRLANAFPVLQGYKSFAGVGYHVNIEDPLGFAKVGITAAYTPEKKLPGNERGHVDMTGSYLGWHGELSWNRSDFYDLFGPTKRSRKGNAAKGGYDWLLIYDEPRKLDLTFDLEYYDKIDTLPNAQNVQTTFTRLATGKVGLRYTDVRRSLGAVDEEKGLTWILEFDENHVSGQDIPQLRGGLDLGFALPLAHSSVWMRSAAGIASVVFRQFR
;
A
#
# COMPACT_ATOMS: atom_id res chain seq x y z
N MET A 1 -7.68 3.22 20.03
CA MET A 1 -8.94 2.45 19.91
C MET A 1 -8.89 1.26 20.86
N ARG A 2 -10.04 0.66 21.21
CA ARG A 2 -10.13 -0.58 22.00
C ARG A 2 -10.80 -1.66 21.15
N VAL A 3 -10.24 -2.85 21.14
CA VAL A 3 -10.78 -4.01 20.41
C VAL A 3 -11.01 -5.13 21.44
N PRO A 4 -12.17 -5.17 22.11
CA PRO A 4 -12.43 -6.20 23.11
C PRO A 4 -12.59 -7.57 22.42
N TYR A 5 -12.24 -8.65 23.13
CA TYR A 5 -12.57 -10.01 22.70
C TYR A 5 -14.08 -10.10 22.38
N PRO A 6 -14.50 -10.70 21.25
CA PRO A 6 -13.75 -11.61 20.36
C PRO A 6 -12.98 -10.94 19.21
N TYR A 7 -12.64 -9.65 19.32
CA TYR A 7 -11.88 -8.88 18.33
C TYR A 7 -12.59 -8.65 17.00
N THR A 8 -13.93 -8.59 17.02
CA THR A 8 -14.76 -8.41 15.83
C THR A 8 -15.11 -6.96 15.55
N GLU A 9 -15.03 -6.11 16.56
CA GLU A 9 -15.37 -4.68 16.46
C GLU A 9 -14.32 -3.86 17.20
N TRP A 10 -14.08 -2.64 16.71
CA TRP A 10 -13.21 -1.67 17.37
C TRP A 10 -14.05 -0.48 17.83
N TYR A 11 -13.73 0.03 19.01
CA TYR A 11 -14.36 1.21 19.60
C TYR A 11 -13.32 2.32 19.70
N GLN A 12 -13.66 3.50 19.18
CA GLN A 12 -12.83 4.69 19.36
C GLN A 12 -12.80 5.05 20.85
N VAL A 13 -11.59 5.23 21.40
CA VAL A 13 -11.39 5.70 22.79
C VAL A 13 -11.24 7.21 22.79
N HIS A 14 -10.29 7.70 21.99
CA HIS A 14 -10.05 9.11 21.76
C HIS A 14 -9.58 9.30 20.33
N ALA A 15 -9.93 10.44 19.72
CA ALA A 15 -9.38 10.90 18.46
C ALA A 15 -8.62 12.20 18.76
N PHE A 16 -7.30 12.16 18.63
CA PHE A 16 -6.49 13.36 18.76
C PHE A 16 -6.80 14.31 17.59
N PRO A 17 -6.70 15.64 17.80
CA PRO A 17 -6.80 16.60 16.72
C PRO A 17 -5.79 16.33 15.60
N TYR A 18 -6.08 16.85 14.41
CA TYR A 18 -5.11 16.85 13.31
C TYR A 18 -3.76 17.43 13.78
N GLU A 19 -2.65 16.84 13.31
CA GLU A 19 -1.26 17.17 13.70
C GLU A 19 -0.83 16.80 15.13
N PHE A 20 -1.70 16.16 15.93
CA PHE A 20 -1.31 15.54 17.20
C PHE A 20 -1.27 14.02 16.99
N VAL A 21 -0.06 13.50 16.73
CA VAL A 21 0.12 12.13 16.27
C VAL A 21 0.73 11.27 17.38
N PRO A 22 -0.07 10.40 18.05
CA PRO A 22 0.47 9.42 18.98
C PRO A 22 1.16 8.26 18.23
N SER A 23 2.31 7.82 18.74
CA SER A 23 3.05 6.65 18.28
C SER A 23 3.68 5.91 19.47
N ASP A 24 4.29 4.74 19.21
CA ASP A 24 5.01 3.95 20.23
C ASP A 24 4.25 3.77 21.57
N LEU A 25 3.00 3.33 21.46
CA LEU A 25 2.12 3.16 22.60
C LEU A 25 2.56 1.96 23.46
N ASP A 26 2.54 2.12 24.78
CA ASP A 26 2.71 1.01 25.73
C ASP A 26 1.71 1.12 26.89
N ILE A 27 1.33 -0.03 27.46
CA ILE A 27 0.38 -0.12 28.58
C ILE A 27 1.13 -0.60 29.83
N SER A 28 0.91 0.07 30.97
CA SER A 28 1.56 -0.32 32.22
C SER A 28 1.19 -1.77 32.62
N PRO A 29 2.05 -2.46 33.39
CA PRO A 29 1.81 -3.87 33.77
C PRO A 29 0.49 -4.13 34.50
N ASP A 30 -0.04 -3.13 35.20
CA ASP A 30 -1.34 -3.18 35.89
C ASP A 30 -2.54 -2.80 34.99
N GLY A 31 -2.28 -2.42 33.74
CA GLY A 31 -3.30 -2.05 32.76
C GLY A 31 -3.93 -0.67 32.97
N ARG A 32 -3.36 0.19 33.83
CA ARG A 32 -3.97 1.46 34.24
C ARG A 32 -3.48 2.67 33.47
N LEU A 33 -2.25 2.64 32.97
CA LEU A 33 -1.61 3.76 32.31
C LEU A 33 -1.33 3.43 30.85
N LEU A 34 -1.46 4.46 30.01
CA LEU A 34 -1.01 4.46 28.62
C LEU A 34 0.14 5.45 28.50
N SER A 35 1.28 5.03 27.98
CA SER A 35 2.30 5.94 27.46
C SER A 35 2.24 6.02 25.95
N ALA A 36 2.58 7.18 25.40
CA ALA A 36 2.82 7.33 23.97
C ALA A 36 3.86 8.42 23.71
N SER A 37 4.58 8.24 22.62
CA SER A 37 5.29 9.34 21.96
C SER A 37 4.25 10.20 21.23
N MET A 38 4.40 11.51 21.29
CA MET A 38 3.46 12.46 20.68
C MET A 38 4.23 13.48 19.86
N SER A 39 3.96 13.51 18.56
CA SER A 39 4.40 14.59 17.68
C SER A 39 3.31 15.66 17.57
N GLU A 40 3.71 16.92 17.65
CA GLU A 40 2.82 18.08 17.48
C GLU A 40 3.14 18.86 16.19
N ASP A 41 2.26 19.79 15.82
CA ASP A 41 2.30 20.58 14.57
C ASP A 41 3.60 21.38 14.38
N ASN A 42 4.17 21.89 15.47
CA ASN A 42 5.41 22.64 15.50
C ASN A 42 6.67 21.75 15.46
N GLY A 43 6.50 20.43 15.28
CA GLY A 43 7.57 19.43 15.26
C GLY A 43 8.04 18.98 16.65
N ASP A 44 7.51 19.57 17.72
CA ASP A 44 7.84 19.15 19.08
C ASP A 44 7.40 17.71 19.32
N GLN A 45 8.22 17.04 20.10
CA GLN A 45 8.13 15.64 20.43
C GLN A 45 8.02 15.52 21.94
N PHE A 46 7.01 14.80 22.40
CA PHE A 46 6.74 14.57 23.81
C PHE A 46 6.67 13.08 24.11
N LEU A 47 7.10 12.72 25.31
CA LEU A 47 6.61 11.51 25.96
C LEU A 47 5.47 11.91 26.89
N ARG A 48 4.31 11.27 26.75
CA ARG A 48 3.13 11.54 27.58
C ARG A 48 2.60 10.26 28.18
N VAL A 49 2.08 10.37 29.39
CA VAL A 49 1.41 9.28 30.12
C VAL A 49 0.00 9.72 30.48
N TRP A 50 -0.98 8.87 30.25
CA TRP A 50 -2.39 9.07 30.61
C TRP A 50 -2.89 7.99 31.54
N ASP A 51 -3.84 8.35 32.39
CA ASP A 51 -4.69 7.38 33.09
C ASP A 51 -5.76 6.88 32.10
N LEU A 52 -5.81 5.56 31.90
CA LEU A 52 -6.70 4.96 30.90
C LEU A 52 -8.18 5.13 31.22
N ASP A 53 -8.57 5.06 32.50
CA ASP A 53 -9.98 5.22 32.89
C ASP A 53 -10.45 6.65 32.61
N LYS A 54 -9.59 7.64 32.87
CA LYS A 54 -9.85 9.04 32.52
C LYS A 54 -9.93 9.25 31.02
N LEU A 55 -8.99 8.68 30.26
CA LEU A 55 -8.95 8.81 28.81
C LEU A 55 -10.21 8.21 28.17
N VAL A 56 -10.68 7.04 28.67
CA VAL A 56 -11.93 6.40 28.24
C VAL A 56 -13.15 7.24 28.62
N ALA A 57 -13.12 7.93 29.77
CA ALA A 57 -14.16 8.86 30.18
C ALA A 57 -14.14 10.20 29.40
N GLY A 58 -13.20 10.38 28.46
CA GLY A 58 -13.07 11.56 27.62
C GLY A 58 -12.14 12.65 28.18
N ASP A 59 -11.49 12.42 29.32
CA ASP A 59 -10.45 13.31 29.86
C ASP A 59 -9.07 12.92 29.31
N ALA A 60 -8.65 13.61 28.25
CA ALA A 60 -7.37 13.38 27.58
C ALA A 60 -6.21 14.21 28.15
N LYS A 61 -6.35 14.78 29.36
CA LYS A 61 -5.25 15.50 30.01
C LYS A 61 -4.14 14.51 30.41
N PRO A 62 -2.88 14.74 30.02
CA PRO A 62 -1.77 13.90 30.45
C PRO A 62 -1.66 13.89 31.98
N LEU A 63 -1.44 12.71 32.54
CA LEU A 63 -1.05 12.52 33.94
C LEU A 63 0.35 13.08 34.18
N SER A 64 1.26 12.85 33.22
CA SER A 64 2.66 13.28 33.26
C SER A 64 3.19 13.40 31.84
N GLU A 65 4.14 14.31 31.61
CA GLU A 65 4.75 14.52 30.29
C GLU A 65 6.18 15.04 30.37
N PHE A 66 6.94 14.84 29.30
CA PHE A 66 8.26 15.45 29.09
C PHE A 66 8.44 15.86 27.63
N ARG A 67 8.97 17.05 27.41
CA ARG A 67 9.24 17.61 26.06
C ARG A 67 10.67 17.29 25.64
N PHE A 68 10.83 16.44 24.63
CA PHE A 68 12.12 16.11 24.00
C PHE A 68 12.53 17.11 22.91
N GLY A 69 11.85 18.26 22.81
CA GLY A 69 12.11 19.23 21.75
C GLY A 69 11.81 18.61 20.38
N GLN A 70 12.75 18.67 19.44
CA GLN A 70 12.56 18.11 18.09
C GLN A 70 13.10 16.67 17.97
N SER A 71 13.57 16.07 19.07
CA SER A 71 14.06 14.69 19.09
C SER A 71 12.93 13.73 19.45
N VAL A 72 12.69 12.73 18.61
CA VAL A 72 11.62 11.77 18.85
C VAL A 72 11.98 10.90 20.07
N PRO A 73 11.10 10.78 21.09
CA PRO A 73 11.17 9.69 22.06
C PRO A 73 10.66 8.42 21.37
N GLU A 74 11.42 7.34 21.42
CA GLU A 74 11.13 6.13 20.67
C GLU A 74 11.04 4.93 21.62
N SER A 75 10.01 4.10 21.44
CA SER A 75 9.85 2.81 22.10
C SER A 75 9.98 2.88 23.63
N PHE A 76 9.35 3.88 24.28
CA PHE A 76 9.29 3.96 25.73
C PHE A 76 8.37 2.87 26.28
N VAL A 77 8.93 1.96 27.08
CA VAL A 77 8.20 0.83 27.69
C VAL A 77 8.26 0.86 29.20
N PHE A 78 7.18 0.42 29.86
CA PHE A 78 7.08 0.42 31.31
C PHE A 78 8.03 -0.59 31.95
N SER A 79 8.65 -0.18 33.06
CA SER A 79 9.27 -1.11 34.00
C SER A 79 8.20 -2.03 34.60
N ARG A 80 8.63 -3.20 35.10
CA ARG A 80 7.71 -4.22 35.66
C ARG A 80 6.87 -3.73 36.84
N ASP A 81 7.38 -2.75 37.58
CA ASP A 81 6.68 -2.10 38.70
C ASP A 81 5.85 -0.88 38.26
N GLY A 82 5.87 -0.52 36.97
CA GLY A 82 5.16 0.63 36.40
C GLY A 82 5.72 2.00 36.81
N ARG A 83 6.80 2.04 37.59
CA ARG A 83 7.36 3.30 38.12
C ARG A 83 8.08 4.12 37.05
N TYR A 84 8.77 3.44 36.13
CA TYR A 84 9.59 4.06 35.12
C TYR A 84 9.14 3.67 33.72
N LEU A 85 9.47 4.52 32.75
CA LEU A 85 9.54 4.14 31.33
C LEU A 85 11.01 4.14 30.91
N TYR A 86 11.38 3.21 30.03
CA TYR A 86 12.68 3.19 29.36
C TYR A 86 12.46 3.28 27.86
N GLY A 87 13.12 4.22 27.19
CA GLY A 87 13.03 4.39 25.73
C GLY A 87 14.29 5.01 25.16
N SER A 88 14.40 5.02 23.84
CA SER A 88 15.52 5.64 23.13
C SER A 88 15.18 7.06 22.66
N SER A 89 16.18 7.91 22.52
CA SER A 89 16.03 9.19 21.81
C SER A 89 17.38 9.74 21.33
N TYR A 90 17.36 10.49 20.25
CA TYR A 90 18.49 11.29 19.77
C TYR A 90 18.63 12.64 20.51
N TYR A 91 17.98 12.80 21.66
CA TYR A 91 17.98 14.03 22.45
C TYR A 91 19.38 14.59 22.77
N THR A 92 20.39 13.71 22.85
CA THR A 92 21.80 14.08 23.08
C THR A 92 22.65 14.00 21.80
N GLY A 93 22.06 13.81 20.63
CA GLY A 93 22.75 13.70 19.33
C GLY A 93 23.02 12.27 18.83
N VAL A 94 23.11 11.31 19.75
CA VAL A 94 23.14 9.86 19.47
C VAL A 94 21.92 9.22 20.14
N SER A 95 21.39 8.14 19.55
CA SER A 95 20.32 7.36 20.20
C SER A 95 20.81 6.76 21.52
N ASN A 96 20.40 7.38 22.62
CA ASN A 96 20.65 6.89 23.98
C ASN A 96 19.37 6.39 24.61
N ILE A 97 19.51 5.50 25.60
CA ILE A 97 18.42 5.07 26.45
C ILE A 97 18.22 6.09 27.56
N PHE A 98 16.99 6.51 27.74
CA PHE A 98 16.54 7.39 28.81
C PHE A 98 15.59 6.63 29.72
N ARG A 99 15.67 6.94 31.02
CA ARG A 99 14.70 6.53 32.02
C ARG A 99 13.83 7.73 32.37
N TYR A 100 12.52 7.57 32.26
CA TYR A 100 11.52 8.54 32.66
C TYR A 100 10.81 8.06 33.93
N GLU A 101 10.66 8.90 34.95
CA GLU A 101 9.90 8.60 36.16
C GLU A 101 8.47 9.12 36.06
N VAL A 102 7.50 8.21 36.07
CA VAL A 102 6.09 8.54 35.80
C VAL A 102 5.53 9.55 36.81
N ALA A 103 5.92 9.42 38.08
CA ALA A 103 5.40 10.23 39.17
C ALA A 103 5.87 11.70 39.12
N THR A 104 7.07 11.96 38.61
CA THR A 104 7.69 13.30 38.64
C THR A 104 7.82 13.93 37.25
N GLY A 105 7.83 13.11 36.19
CA GLY A 105 8.14 13.55 34.84
C GLY A 105 9.64 13.65 34.56
N ASP A 106 10.50 13.27 35.51
CA ASP A 106 11.95 13.42 35.38
C ASP A 106 12.51 12.44 34.34
N VAL A 107 13.37 12.95 33.46
CA VAL A 107 14.11 12.17 32.47
C VAL A 107 15.60 12.22 32.78
N VAL A 108 16.23 11.04 32.83
CA VAL A 108 17.68 10.90 32.95
C VAL A 108 18.21 9.96 31.88
N ALA A 109 19.38 10.28 31.32
CA ALA A 109 20.09 9.35 30.45
C ALA A 109 20.62 8.17 31.27
N VAL A 110 20.53 6.96 30.71
CA VAL A 110 21.06 5.73 31.31
C VAL A 110 22.01 4.97 30.38
N SER A 111 22.36 5.58 29.26
CA SER A 111 23.43 5.13 28.36
C SER A 111 24.14 6.32 27.71
N ASN A 112 25.40 6.11 27.32
CA ASN A 112 26.16 7.01 26.43
C ASN A 112 26.79 6.16 25.32
N ALA A 113 26.02 5.94 24.25
CA ALA A 113 26.38 5.08 23.14
C ALA A 113 27.19 5.83 22.07
N GLU A 114 28.06 5.11 21.37
CA GLU A 114 28.79 5.65 20.20
C GLU A 114 27.94 5.56 18.92
N SER A 115 27.38 4.38 18.64
CA SER A 115 26.56 4.12 17.44
C SER A 115 25.05 4.08 17.70
N GLY A 116 24.65 4.01 18.99
CA GLY A 116 23.27 4.10 19.45
C GLY A 116 22.66 2.79 19.98
N PHE A 117 21.77 2.94 20.96
CA PHE A 117 20.92 1.87 21.51
C PHE A 117 19.44 2.17 21.27
N PHE A 118 18.66 1.12 21.04
CA PHE A 118 17.26 1.22 20.60
C PHE A 118 16.39 0.15 21.26
N ARG A 119 15.07 0.40 21.30
CA ARG A 119 14.02 -0.55 21.73
C ARG A 119 14.38 -1.27 23.05
N PRO A 120 14.59 -0.54 24.15
CA PRO A 120 14.92 -1.17 25.43
C PRO A 120 13.78 -2.08 25.90
N VAL A 121 14.13 -3.20 26.54
CA VAL A 121 13.18 -4.11 27.20
C VAL A 121 13.69 -4.40 28.62
N PRO A 122 12.95 -3.99 29.66
CA PRO A 122 13.31 -4.27 31.05
C PRO A 122 13.34 -5.77 31.35
N LEU A 123 14.49 -6.23 31.86
CA LEU A 123 14.69 -7.61 32.30
C LEU A 123 14.33 -7.78 33.79
N ALA A 124 14.12 -9.02 34.20
CA ALA A 124 13.72 -9.35 35.57
C ALA A 124 14.80 -9.01 36.62
N ASP A 125 16.07 -8.93 36.20
CA ASP A 125 17.22 -8.62 37.05
C ASP A 125 17.54 -7.11 37.11
N GLY A 126 16.71 -6.27 36.51
CA GLY A 126 16.87 -4.81 36.49
C GLY A 126 17.75 -4.29 35.34
N ARG A 127 18.37 -5.16 34.55
CA ARG A 127 19.08 -4.75 33.32
C ARG A 127 18.10 -4.46 32.19
N LEU A 128 18.60 -3.86 31.10
CA LEU A 128 17.84 -3.68 29.86
C LEU A 128 18.45 -4.52 28.75
N LEU A 129 17.61 -5.30 28.05
CA LEU A 129 17.92 -5.74 26.70
C LEU A 129 17.74 -4.56 25.75
N VAL A 130 18.69 -4.33 24.84
CA VAL A 130 18.63 -3.25 23.85
C VAL A 130 19.08 -3.77 22.49
N LEU A 131 18.74 -3.06 21.42
CA LEU A 131 19.34 -3.26 20.11
C LEU A 131 20.48 -2.25 19.92
N ALA A 132 21.70 -2.74 19.74
CA ALA A 132 22.85 -1.92 19.37
C ALA A 132 22.94 -1.82 17.85
N TYR A 133 23.12 -0.60 17.32
CA TYR A 133 23.30 -0.41 15.89
C TYR A 133 24.76 -0.62 15.48
N THR A 134 25.00 -1.50 14.51
CA THR A 134 26.33 -1.87 14.01
C THR A 134 26.36 -1.88 12.49
N ALA A 135 27.54 -2.11 11.88
CA ALA A 135 27.67 -2.30 10.44
C ALA A 135 26.87 -3.51 9.90
N GLU A 136 26.52 -4.48 10.75
CA GLU A 136 25.70 -5.64 10.42
C GLU A 136 24.19 -5.40 10.70
N GLY A 137 23.82 -4.19 11.12
CA GLY A 137 22.47 -3.82 11.53
C GLY A 137 22.26 -3.88 13.05
N PHE A 138 21.02 -4.13 13.47
CA PHE A 138 20.66 -4.21 14.89
C PHE A 138 21.04 -5.56 15.50
N VAL A 139 21.92 -5.54 16.50
CA VAL A 139 22.32 -6.72 17.27
C VAL A 139 21.86 -6.60 18.73
N PRO A 140 21.30 -7.66 19.34
CA PRO A 140 20.91 -7.62 20.75
C PRO A 140 22.11 -7.43 21.68
N ALA A 141 21.97 -6.56 22.67
CA ALA A 141 22.94 -6.32 23.74
C ALA A 141 22.23 -6.13 25.09
N THR A 142 22.97 -6.13 26.18
CA THR A 142 22.42 -5.86 27.52
C THR A 142 23.19 -4.74 28.18
N ILE A 143 22.48 -3.79 28.80
CA ILE A 143 23.06 -2.67 29.55
C ILE A 143 22.51 -2.62 30.97
N ASP A 144 23.25 -1.99 31.87
CA ASP A 144 22.81 -1.65 33.22
C ASP A 144 22.33 -0.18 33.23
N PRO A 145 21.03 0.09 33.47
CA PRO A 145 20.45 1.42 33.31
C PRO A 145 20.76 2.35 34.49
N ARG A 146 22.04 2.70 34.65
CA ARG A 146 22.49 3.64 35.68
C ARG A 146 22.39 5.08 35.16
N PRO A 147 21.79 6.02 35.92
CA PRO A 147 21.78 7.43 35.56
C PRO A 147 23.19 7.96 35.32
N ILE A 148 23.34 8.76 34.27
CA ILE A 148 24.57 9.46 33.92
C ILE A 148 24.26 10.93 33.63
N GLU A 149 25.21 11.81 33.96
CA GLU A 149 25.07 13.27 33.78
C GLU A 149 25.86 13.78 32.56
N ASP A 150 27.06 13.22 32.32
CA ASP A 150 27.91 13.59 31.18
C ASP A 150 27.65 12.71 29.96
N VAL A 151 26.76 13.17 29.08
CA VAL A 151 26.47 12.54 27.78
C VAL A 151 27.11 13.38 26.66
N SER A 152 27.80 12.72 25.73
CA SER A 152 28.47 13.40 24.63
C SER A 152 27.45 14.08 23.72
N ALA A 153 27.54 15.40 23.56
CA ALA A 153 26.71 16.14 22.61
C ALA A 153 27.37 16.11 21.22
N ILE A 154 26.64 15.66 20.20
CA ILE A 154 27.07 15.79 18.80
C ILE A 154 26.79 17.21 18.31
N THR A 155 27.74 17.78 17.58
CA THR A 155 27.53 19.04 16.86
C THR A 155 26.64 18.80 15.64
N PHE A 156 25.41 19.29 15.68
CA PHE A 156 24.50 19.27 14.55
C PHE A 156 24.89 20.35 13.53
N LEU A 157 25.44 19.93 12.38
CA LEU A 157 25.85 20.87 11.32
C LEU A 157 24.69 21.73 10.81
N GLY A 158 23.45 21.23 10.83
CA GLY A 158 22.26 22.03 10.51
C GLY A 158 22.06 23.19 11.48
N THR A 159 22.25 22.96 12.79
CA THR A 159 22.20 24.01 13.82
C THR A 159 23.31 25.04 13.62
N GLU A 160 24.53 24.59 13.30
CA GLU A 160 25.64 25.49 12.99
C GLU A 160 25.37 26.36 11.76
N VAL A 161 24.73 25.80 10.73
CA VAL A 161 24.30 26.54 9.54
C VAL A 161 23.24 27.58 9.89
N ALA A 162 22.24 27.21 10.70
CA ALA A 162 21.19 28.13 11.14
C ALA A 162 21.74 29.27 12.02
N ALA A 163 22.69 28.97 12.92
CA ALA A 163 23.36 29.96 13.75
C ALA A 163 24.21 30.92 12.91
N LYS A 164 24.93 30.39 11.91
CA LYS A 164 25.79 31.19 11.02
C LYS A 164 24.99 32.01 10.01
N TYR A 165 23.89 31.47 9.50
CA TYR A 165 23.05 32.10 8.48
C TYR A 165 21.58 32.12 8.92
N PRO A 166 21.18 33.03 9.81
CA PRO A 166 19.81 33.06 10.35
C PRO A 166 18.71 33.15 9.30
N VAL A 167 19.01 33.63 8.08
CA VAL A 167 18.05 33.66 6.96
C VAL A 167 17.47 32.28 6.63
N VAL A 168 18.20 31.17 6.87
CA VAL A 168 17.70 29.83 6.54
C VAL A 168 16.50 29.42 7.40
N THR A 169 16.35 29.98 8.61
CA THR A 169 15.16 29.72 9.45
C THR A 169 13.91 30.41 8.91
N THR A 170 14.07 31.41 8.03
CA THR A 170 12.94 32.11 7.38
C THR A 170 12.41 31.39 6.14
N TRP A 171 13.09 30.34 5.67
CA TRP A 171 12.65 29.56 4.51
C TRP A 171 11.62 28.48 4.85
N GLN A 172 11.28 28.33 6.14
CA GLN A 172 10.22 27.45 6.58
C GLN A 172 8.89 27.92 5.99
N VAL A 173 8.13 27.00 5.40
CA VAL A 173 6.72 27.25 5.09
C VAL A 173 5.94 27.42 6.39
N ALA A 174 4.87 28.21 6.36
CA ALA A 174 3.99 28.33 7.51
C ALA A 174 3.50 26.93 7.94
N ALA A 175 3.40 26.71 9.25
CA ALA A 175 2.84 25.47 9.79
C ALA A 175 1.44 25.24 9.19
N PRO A 176 1.02 23.98 8.92
CA PRO A 176 -0.31 23.74 8.39
C PRO A 176 -1.41 24.27 9.31
N SER A 177 -1.18 24.31 10.63
CA SER A 177 -2.05 25.00 11.61
C SER A 177 -2.27 26.50 11.37
N ALA A 178 -1.48 27.16 10.51
CA ALA A 178 -1.75 28.52 10.06
C ALA A 178 -2.99 28.63 9.17
N VAL A 179 -3.50 27.50 8.68
CA VAL A 179 -4.71 27.40 7.87
C VAL A 179 -5.82 26.76 8.71
N ASP A 180 -6.97 27.42 8.75
CA ASP A 180 -8.16 26.85 9.37
C ASP A 180 -8.83 25.88 8.39
N ASP A 181 -8.35 24.63 8.39
CA ASP A 181 -8.82 23.58 7.49
C ASP A 181 -10.33 23.32 7.62
N GLN A 182 -10.91 23.52 8.81
CA GLN A 182 -12.36 23.39 9.00
C GLN A 182 -13.13 24.42 8.19
N LYS A 183 -12.61 25.65 8.06
CA LYS A 183 -13.20 26.66 7.16
C LYS A 183 -13.02 26.33 5.68
N LEU A 184 -12.02 25.52 5.34
CA LEU A 184 -11.81 25.05 3.97
C LEU A 184 -12.68 23.84 3.61
N MET A 185 -13.28 23.16 4.60
CA MET A 185 -14.21 22.05 4.37
C MET A 185 -15.45 22.56 3.62
N THR A 186 -15.52 22.24 2.33
CA THR A 186 -16.68 22.58 1.48
C THR A 186 -17.86 21.62 1.66
N GLY A 187 -17.67 20.52 2.37
CA GLY A 187 -18.72 19.55 2.70
C GLY A 187 -18.23 18.49 3.70
N SER A 188 -19.17 17.89 4.43
CA SER A 188 -18.94 16.77 5.35
C SER A 188 -20.06 15.75 5.20
N GLY A 189 -19.71 14.46 5.19
CA GLY A 189 -20.64 13.36 5.02
C GLY A 189 -19.97 12.13 4.38
N PRO A 190 -20.74 11.07 4.11
CA PRO A 190 -20.23 9.90 3.41
C PRO A 190 -19.69 10.28 2.04
N TRP A 191 -18.48 9.79 1.71
CA TRP A 191 -17.92 9.93 0.39
C TRP A 191 -18.70 9.08 -0.62
N LEU A 192 -19.15 9.69 -1.71
CA LEU A 192 -19.91 9.02 -2.78
C LEU A 192 -19.11 9.14 -4.09
N PRO A 193 -18.22 8.18 -4.41
CA PRO A 193 -17.26 8.31 -5.52
C PRO A 193 -17.89 8.73 -6.85
N LEU A 194 -18.99 8.10 -7.24
CA LEU A 194 -19.67 8.37 -8.52
C LEU A 194 -20.28 9.78 -8.62
N ARG A 195 -20.47 10.49 -7.50
CA ARG A 195 -20.99 11.86 -7.47
C ARG A 195 -19.91 12.93 -7.59
N ASP A 196 -18.66 12.58 -7.34
CA ASP A 196 -17.54 13.53 -7.36
C ASP A 196 -16.45 13.13 -8.37
N LEU A 197 -16.89 12.56 -9.49
CA LEU A 197 -16.01 12.29 -10.64
C LEU A 197 -15.56 13.62 -11.26
N ARG A 198 -14.24 13.79 -11.36
CA ARG A 198 -13.61 15.00 -11.93
C ARG A 198 -12.62 14.60 -13.01
N LEU A 199 -12.36 15.52 -13.93
CA LEU A 199 -11.27 15.36 -14.88
C LEU A 199 -9.94 15.37 -14.10
N ALA A 200 -9.26 14.24 -14.07
CA ALA A 200 -7.93 14.15 -13.45
C ALA A 200 -6.83 14.62 -14.40
N ASN A 201 -6.86 14.14 -15.64
CA ASN A 201 -5.93 14.58 -16.68
C ASN A 201 -6.45 14.24 -18.08
N ALA A 202 -5.86 14.91 -19.08
CA ALA A 202 -6.07 14.58 -20.48
C ALA A 202 -4.82 14.94 -21.31
N PHE A 203 -4.46 14.08 -22.25
CA PHE A 203 -3.22 14.24 -23.02
C PHE A 203 -3.29 13.59 -24.41
N PRO A 204 -2.55 14.12 -25.40
CA PRO A 204 -2.44 13.48 -26.70
C PRO A 204 -1.67 12.17 -26.58
N VAL A 205 -2.04 11.18 -27.40
CA VAL A 205 -1.39 9.87 -27.45
C VAL A 205 -1.00 9.49 -28.87
N LEU A 206 0.09 8.74 -28.99
CA LEU A 206 0.40 7.97 -30.19
C LEU A 206 -0.10 6.54 -29.97
N GLN A 207 -0.74 5.98 -30.99
CA GLN A 207 -1.37 4.67 -30.92
C GLN A 207 -0.97 3.84 -32.13
N GLY A 208 -0.82 2.52 -31.96
CA GLY A 208 -0.66 1.58 -33.06
C GLY A 208 -1.96 0.84 -33.33
N TYR A 209 -2.31 0.69 -34.61
CA TYR A 209 -3.34 -0.24 -35.05
C TYR A 209 -2.76 -1.16 -36.12
N LYS A 210 -2.66 -2.45 -35.78
CA LYS A 210 -1.94 -3.47 -36.54
C LYS A 210 -0.49 -3.03 -36.74
N SER A 211 -0.12 -2.62 -37.95
CA SER A 211 1.24 -2.16 -38.29
C SER A 211 1.30 -0.68 -38.65
N PHE A 212 0.27 0.08 -38.32
CA PHE A 212 0.14 1.48 -38.71
C PHE A 212 0.05 2.39 -37.49
N ALA A 213 0.65 3.57 -37.61
CA ALA A 213 0.64 4.58 -36.57
C ALA A 213 -0.58 5.49 -36.70
N GLY A 214 -1.17 5.82 -35.56
CA GLY A 214 -2.27 6.77 -35.40
C GLY A 214 -2.00 7.77 -34.28
N VAL A 215 -2.84 8.79 -34.25
CA VAL A 215 -2.83 9.84 -33.23
C VAL A 215 -4.16 9.81 -32.49
N GLY A 216 -4.14 10.13 -31.21
CA GLY A 216 -5.35 10.16 -30.41
C GLY A 216 -5.26 11.09 -29.22
N TYR A 217 -6.27 11.03 -28.39
CA TYR A 217 -6.39 11.78 -27.16
C TYR A 217 -6.94 10.86 -26.07
N HIS A 218 -6.33 10.93 -24.90
CA HIS A 218 -6.72 10.15 -23.73
C HIS A 218 -7.22 11.08 -22.63
N VAL A 219 -8.25 10.65 -21.92
CA VAL A 219 -8.91 11.39 -20.84
C VAL A 219 -9.11 10.44 -19.66
N ASN A 220 -8.71 10.88 -18.47
CA ASN A 220 -8.99 10.19 -17.21
C ASN A 220 -9.95 11.02 -16.36
N ILE A 221 -11.03 10.39 -15.93
CA ILE A 221 -12.03 10.94 -15.02
C ILE A 221 -12.04 10.05 -13.78
N GLU A 222 -11.80 10.61 -12.61
CA GLU A 222 -11.79 9.86 -11.35
C GLU A 222 -12.30 10.72 -10.20
N ASP A 223 -12.75 10.06 -9.13
CA ASP A 223 -12.99 10.75 -7.88
C ASP A 223 -11.66 11.04 -7.16
N PRO A 224 -11.56 12.11 -6.35
CA PRO A 224 -10.35 12.46 -5.62
C PRO A 224 -9.69 11.35 -4.77
N LEU A 225 -10.44 10.33 -4.34
CA LEU A 225 -9.90 9.20 -3.58
C LEU A 225 -9.58 7.98 -4.47
N GLY A 226 -9.91 8.02 -5.76
CA GLY A 226 -9.57 6.98 -6.73
C GLY A 226 -10.36 5.67 -6.57
N PHE A 227 -11.55 5.71 -5.99
CA PHE A 227 -12.46 4.56 -5.89
C PHE A 227 -13.25 4.29 -7.17
N ALA A 228 -13.54 5.33 -7.95
CA ALA A 228 -14.25 5.30 -9.22
C ALA A 228 -13.37 5.96 -10.28
N LYS A 229 -13.04 5.22 -11.34
CA LYS A 229 -12.17 5.70 -12.43
C LYS A 229 -12.78 5.34 -13.77
N VAL A 230 -12.66 6.25 -14.73
CA VAL A 230 -13.03 6.05 -16.13
C VAL A 230 -11.92 6.62 -17.01
N GLY A 231 -11.32 5.77 -17.83
CA GLY A 231 -10.36 6.14 -18.87
C GLY A 231 -11.02 6.08 -20.23
N ILE A 232 -10.78 7.06 -21.09
CA ILE A 232 -11.30 7.08 -22.46
C ILE A 232 -10.16 7.44 -23.41
N THR A 233 -9.93 6.61 -24.42
CA THR A 233 -9.02 6.87 -25.53
C THR A 233 -9.81 6.93 -26.82
N ALA A 234 -9.68 8.03 -27.56
CA ALA A 234 -10.16 8.13 -28.94
C ALA A 234 -8.95 8.37 -29.85
N ALA A 235 -8.81 7.57 -30.91
CA ALA A 235 -7.68 7.67 -31.83
C ALA A 235 -8.09 7.46 -33.29
N TYR A 236 -7.24 7.92 -34.19
CA TYR A 236 -7.40 7.78 -35.63
C TYR A 236 -6.09 7.41 -36.32
N THR A 237 -6.13 6.37 -37.14
CA THR A 237 -5.01 5.90 -37.96
C THR A 237 -5.23 6.34 -39.42
N PRO A 238 -4.49 7.34 -39.94
CA PRO A 238 -4.71 7.93 -41.26
C PRO A 238 -4.14 7.10 -42.43
N GLU A 239 -4.18 5.77 -42.36
CA GLU A 239 -3.64 4.90 -43.39
C GLU A 239 -4.69 4.51 -44.44
N LYS A 240 -4.38 4.74 -45.73
CA LYS A 240 -5.30 4.44 -46.83
C LYS A 240 -5.45 2.94 -47.09
N LYS A 241 -4.44 2.14 -46.76
CA LYS A 241 -4.49 0.66 -46.82
C LYS A 241 -5.48 0.06 -45.83
N LEU A 242 -5.84 0.78 -44.76
CA LEU A 242 -6.88 0.34 -43.84
C LEU A 242 -8.27 0.63 -44.40
N PRO A 243 -9.22 -0.31 -44.25
CA PRO A 243 -10.64 -0.06 -44.49
C PRO A 243 -11.12 1.15 -43.69
N GLY A 244 -12.02 1.96 -44.26
CA GLY A 244 -12.47 3.20 -43.62
C GLY A 244 -13.09 2.99 -42.22
N ASN A 245 -13.76 1.86 -42.01
CA ASN A 245 -14.37 1.47 -40.74
C ASN A 245 -13.35 0.91 -39.71
N GLU A 246 -12.06 0.84 -40.04
CA GLU A 246 -10.98 0.42 -39.14
C GLU A 246 -10.01 1.57 -38.81
N ARG A 247 -10.25 2.78 -39.33
CA ARG A 247 -9.36 3.93 -39.09
C ARG A 247 -9.65 4.66 -37.80
N GLY A 248 -10.87 4.55 -37.28
CA GLY A 248 -11.26 5.12 -35.99
C GLY A 248 -11.18 4.07 -34.87
N HIS A 249 -10.72 4.51 -33.71
CA HIS A 249 -10.49 3.69 -32.53
C HIS A 249 -11.09 4.37 -31.29
N VAL A 250 -11.83 3.61 -30.49
CA VAL A 250 -12.31 4.04 -29.18
C VAL A 250 -12.06 2.93 -28.18
N ASP A 251 -11.54 3.28 -27.01
CA ASP A 251 -11.36 2.39 -25.87
C ASP A 251 -11.81 3.13 -24.62
N MET A 252 -12.64 2.50 -23.80
CA MET A 252 -13.13 3.05 -22.54
C MET A 252 -12.97 1.99 -21.47
N THR A 253 -12.25 2.31 -20.40
CA THR A 253 -12.06 1.45 -19.23
C THR A 253 -12.72 2.09 -18.03
N GLY A 254 -13.23 1.27 -17.11
CA GLY A 254 -13.83 1.76 -15.87
C GLY A 254 -13.58 0.83 -14.70
N SER A 255 -13.45 1.38 -13.49
CA SER A 255 -13.42 0.61 -12.25
C SER A 255 -14.18 1.31 -11.14
N TYR A 256 -14.84 0.53 -10.27
CA TYR A 256 -15.60 1.02 -9.13
C TYR A 256 -15.79 -0.06 -8.06
N LEU A 257 -15.13 0.07 -6.89
CA LEU A 257 -15.33 -0.79 -5.71
C LEU A 257 -15.41 -2.30 -6.03
N GLY A 258 -14.39 -2.82 -6.74
CA GLY A 258 -14.32 -4.22 -7.18
C GLY A 258 -14.92 -4.48 -8.55
N TRP A 259 -15.83 -3.64 -9.05
CA TRP A 259 -16.28 -3.70 -10.43
C TRP A 259 -15.21 -3.18 -11.38
N HIS A 260 -15.11 -3.80 -12.54
CA HIS A 260 -14.30 -3.32 -13.65
C HIS A 260 -15.00 -3.58 -14.99
N GLY A 261 -14.63 -2.82 -16.01
CA GLY A 261 -15.20 -2.97 -17.34
C GLY A 261 -14.38 -2.30 -18.44
N GLU A 262 -14.60 -2.77 -19.67
CA GLU A 262 -13.98 -2.27 -20.89
C GLU A 262 -15.01 -2.25 -22.01
N LEU A 263 -15.12 -1.13 -22.73
CA LEU A 263 -15.82 -1.03 -24.00
C LEU A 263 -14.81 -0.57 -25.06
N SER A 264 -14.71 -1.28 -26.17
CA SER A 264 -13.84 -0.85 -27.26
C SER A 264 -14.43 -1.06 -28.64
N TRP A 265 -14.04 -0.18 -29.56
CA TRP A 265 -14.30 -0.24 -30.99
C TRP A 265 -12.97 -0.06 -31.73
N ASN A 266 -12.55 -1.09 -32.46
CA ASN A 266 -11.25 -1.20 -33.10
C ASN A 266 -10.10 -0.80 -32.16
N ARG A 267 -10.00 -1.43 -30.99
CA ARG A 267 -9.01 -1.08 -29.97
C ARG A 267 -7.62 -0.89 -30.59
N SER A 268 -6.96 0.22 -30.29
CA SER A 268 -5.57 0.51 -30.64
C SER A 268 -4.68 0.37 -29.41
N ASP A 269 -3.38 0.16 -29.60
CA ASP A 269 -2.42 0.04 -28.49
C ASP A 269 -1.07 0.66 -28.86
N PHE A 270 -0.46 1.42 -27.94
CA PHE A 270 0.84 2.05 -28.15
C PHE A 270 1.93 1.01 -28.50
N TYR A 271 1.89 -0.17 -27.87
CA TYR A 271 2.89 -1.21 -28.10
C TYR A 271 2.83 -1.78 -29.51
N ASP A 272 1.74 -1.59 -30.26
CA ASP A 272 1.65 -2.06 -31.65
C ASP A 272 2.54 -1.29 -32.61
N LEU A 273 3.08 -0.14 -32.22
CA LEU A 273 4.03 0.63 -33.03
C LEU A 273 5.38 -0.10 -33.19
N PHE A 274 5.81 -0.86 -32.17
CA PHE A 274 7.16 -1.44 -32.13
C PHE A 274 7.16 -2.92 -31.70
N GLY A 275 6.09 -3.38 -31.07
CA GLY A 275 5.97 -4.70 -30.49
C GLY A 275 5.78 -5.81 -31.53
N PRO A 276 6.36 -7.00 -31.31
CA PRO A 276 6.19 -8.16 -32.18
C PRO A 276 4.79 -8.78 -32.05
N THR A 277 4.13 -8.60 -30.90
CA THR A 277 2.76 -9.05 -30.64
C THR A 277 1.81 -7.88 -30.80
N LYS A 278 0.78 -8.02 -31.65
CA LYS A 278 -0.24 -6.98 -31.82
C LYS A 278 -1.34 -7.15 -30.78
N ARG A 279 -1.64 -6.08 -30.06
CA ARG A 279 -2.70 -5.96 -29.05
C ARG A 279 -3.94 -5.27 -29.62
N SER A 280 -3.80 -4.48 -30.67
CA SER A 280 -4.96 -3.90 -31.37
C SER A 280 -5.88 -4.98 -31.91
N ARG A 281 -7.20 -4.73 -31.86
CA ARG A 281 -8.22 -5.71 -32.27
C ARG A 281 -9.27 -5.01 -33.11
N LYS A 282 -9.64 -5.63 -34.23
CA LYS A 282 -10.77 -5.20 -35.04
C LYS A 282 -12.08 -5.55 -34.32
N GLY A 283 -13.08 -4.71 -34.49
CA GLY A 283 -14.45 -4.99 -34.07
C GLY A 283 -14.79 -4.34 -32.74
N ASN A 284 -15.81 -4.85 -32.07
CA ASN A 284 -16.30 -4.34 -30.80
C ASN A 284 -15.97 -5.34 -29.69
N ALA A 285 -15.63 -4.83 -28.50
CA ALA A 285 -15.59 -5.61 -27.28
C ALA A 285 -16.37 -4.90 -26.17
N ALA A 286 -17.10 -5.69 -25.39
CA ALA A 286 -17.71 -5.25 -24.14
C ALA A 286 -17.34 -6.27 -23.06
N LYS A 287 -16.66 -5.82 -22.02
CA LYS A 287 -16.21 -6.65 -20.91
C LYS A 287 -16.68 -6.03 -19.61
N GLY A 288 -17.09 -6.85 -18.66
CA GLY A 288 -17.44 -6.43 -17.32
C GLY A 288 -17.17 -7.54 -16.34
N GLY A 289 -16.69 -7.18 -15.16
CA GLY A 289 -16.36 -8.14 -14.14
C GLY A 289 -16.40 -7.56 -12.73
N TYR A 290 -16.21 -8.44 -11.77
CA TYR A 290 -16.18 -8.13 -10.35
C TYR A 290 -15.12 -8.95 -9.64
N ASP A 291 -14.28 -8.25 -8.87
CA ASP A 291 -13.27 -8.83 -8.01
C ASP A 291 -13.74 -8.83 -6.55
N TRP A 292 -13.81 -10.02 -5.96
CA TRP A 292 -14.17 -10.21 -4.56
C TRP A 292 -12.95 -10.71 -3.77
N LEU A 293 -12.45 -9.85 -2.89
CA LEU A 293 -11.45 -10.17 -1.87
C LEU A 293 -12.07 -11.06 -0.78
N LEU A 294 -11.87 -12.38 -0.87
CA LEU A 294 -12.36 -13.34 0.14
C LEU A 294 -11.47 -13.40 1.38
N ILE A 295 -10.15 -13.19 1.19
CA ILE A 295 -9.17 -13.07 2.28
C ILE A 295 -8.26 -11.89 1.95
N TYR A 296 -8.09 -10.98 2.91
CA TYR A 296 -7.13 -9.88 2.82
C TYR A 296 -6.42 -9.70 4.17
N ASP A 297 -5.32 -10.41 4.34
CA ASP A 297 -4.47 -10.38 5.53
C ASP A 297 -3.01 -10.51 5.07
N GLU A 298 -2.42 -9.39 4.62
CA GLU A 298 -1.12 -9.40 3.95
C GLU A 298 -0.05 -10.14 4.77
N PRO A 299 0.74 -11.04 4.14
CA PRO A 299 0.85 -11.29 2.70
C PRO A 299 -0.19 -12.26 2.10
N ARG A 300 -1.12 -12.79 2.90
CA ARG A 300 -2.12 -13.77 2.48
C ARG A 300 -3.34 -13.10 1.83
N LYS A 301 -3.61 -13.47 0.58
CA LYS A 301 -4.77 -12.99 -0.21
C LYS A 301 -5.49 -14.14 -0.90
N LEU A 302 -6.81 -14.06 -0.99
CA LEU A 302 -7.65 -14.96 -1.78
C LEU A 302 -8.67 -14.12 -2.55
N ASP A 303 -8.56 -14.12 -3.86
CA ASP A 303 -9.40 -13.33 -4.76
C ASP A 303 -10.30 -14.25 -5.59
N LEU A 304 -11.60 -13.94 -5.61
CA LEU A 304 -12.57 -14.54 -6.50
C LEU A 304 -12.98 -13.53 -7.56
N THR A 305 -12.79 -13.86 -8.82
CA THR A 305 -13.01 -12.97 -9.97
C THR A 305 -14.09 -13.54 -10.87
N PHE A 306 -14.97 -12.68 -11.37
CA PHE A 306 -16.00 -13.01 -12.33
C PHE A 306 -15.87 -12.08 -13.53
N ASP A 307 -15.86 -12.63 -14.74
CA ASP A 307 -15.81 -11.85 -15.97
C ASP A 307 -16.87 -12.32 -16.97
N LEU A 308 -17.48 -11.36 -17.65
CA LEU A 308 -18.27 -11.59 -18.85
C LEU A 308 -17.71 -10.70 -19.96
N GLU A 309 -17.33 -11.34 -21.06
CA GLU A 309 -16.76 -10.69 -22.24
C GLU A 309 -17.62 -11.00 -23.46
N TYR A 310 -17.92 -9.99 -24.27
CA TYR A 310 -18.63 -10.12 -25.53
C TYR A 310 -17.87 -9.41 -26.64
N TYR A 311 -17.72 -10.10 -27.76
CA TYR A 311 -17.00 -9.61 -28.92
C TYR A 311 -17.87 -9.73 -30.18
N ASP A 312 -17.83 -8.71 -31.04
CA ASP A 312 -18.53 -8.68 -32.33
C ASP A 312 -17.62 -8.11 -33.44
N LYS A 313 -17.77 -8.62 -34.66
CA LYS A 313 -16.97 -8.26 -35.85
C LYS A 313 -15.46 -8.49 -35.70
N ILE A 314 -15.06 -9.41 -34.82
CA ILE A 314 -13.65 -9.80 -34.67
C ILE A 314 -13.17 -10.62 -35.87
N ASP A 315 -11.88 -10.52 -36.17
CA ASP A 315 -11.16 -11.35 -37.15
C ASP A 315 -9.96 -12.10 -36.53
N THR A 316 -9.73 -11.87 -35.24
CA THR A 316 -8.61 -12.39 -34.46
C THR A 316 -9.13 -12.82 -33.09
N LEU A 317 -8.68 -13.96 -32.61
CA LEU A 317 -9.13 -14.55 -31.36
C LEU A 317 -8.72 -13.65 -30.19
N PRO A 318 -9.66 -13.22 -29.34
CA PRO A 318 -9.34 -12.47 -28.14
C PRO A 318 -8.35 -13.26 -27.27
N ASN A 319 -7.43 -12.55 -26.60
CA ASN A 319 -6.42 -13.11 -25.70
C ASN A 319 -5.37 -14.06 -26.33
N ALA A 320 -5.49 -14.40 -27.62
CA ALA A 320 -4.46 -15.12 -28.35
C ALA A 320 -3.51 -14.18 -29.10
N GLN A 321 -2.28 -14.65 -29.33
CA GLN A 321 -1.27 -13.91 -30.09
C GLN A 321 -1.51 -14.08 -31.59
N ASN A 322 -2.13 -13.08 -32.23
CA ASN A 322 -2.28 -12.99 -33.69
C ASN A 322 -2.96 -14.20 -34.36
N VAL A 323 -3.84 -14.93 -33.66
CA VAL A 323 -4.57 -16.08 -34.20
C VAL A 323 -5.85 -15.61 -34.88
N GLN A 324 -5.98 -15.83 -36.20
CA GLN A 324 -7.19 -15.45 -36.93
C GLN A 324 -8.40 -16.31 -36.53
N THR A 325 -9.60 -15.70 -36.52
CA THR A 325 -10.86 -16.40 -36.24
C THR A 325 -11.61 -16.73 -37.52
N THR A 326 -12.31 -17.86 -37.53
CA THR A 326 -13.28 -18.23 -38.58
C THR A 326 -14.70 -17.73 -38.27
N PHE A 327 -14.86 -17.05 -37.14
CA PHE A 327 -16.11 -16.50 -36.62
C PHE A 327 -15.92 -15.04 -36.24
N THR A 328 -17.03 -14.31 -36.15
CA THR A 328 -17.04 -12.86 -35.86
C THR A 328 -17.62 -12.51 -34.51
N ARG A 329 -18.20 -13.48 -33.79
CA ARG A 329 -18.82 -13.28 -32.47
C ARG A 329 -18.32 -14.31 -31.48
N LEU A 330 -18.04 -13.86 -30.27
CA LEU A 330 -17.62 -14.69 -29.15
C LEU A 330 -18.20 -14.09 -27.87
N ALA A 331 -18.79 -14.93 -27.03
CA ALA A 331 -19.03 -14.59 -25.64
C ALA A 331 -18.16 -15.48 -24.75
N THR A 332 -17.57 -14.92 -23.71
CA THR A 332 -16.74 -15.65 -22.76
C THR A 332 -17.20 -15.32 -21.35
N GLY A 333 -17.56 -16.34 -20.56
CA GLY A 333 -17.70 -16.22 -19.12
C GLY A 333 -16.47 -16.77 -18.41
N LYS A 334 -15.99 -16.10 -17.37
CA LYS A 334 -14.86 -16.58 -16.57
C LYS A 334 -15.15 -16.51 -15.08
N VAL A 335 -14.65 -17.49 -14.36
CA VAL A 335 -14.58 -17.52 -12.90
C VAL A 335 -13.18 -17.92 -12.49
N GLY A 336 -12.48 -17.06 -11.78
CA GLY A 336 -11.12 -17.29 -11.32
C GLY A 336 -11.00 -17.21 -9.80
N LEU A 337 -10.32 -18.18 -9.18
CA LEU A 337 -9.97 -18.18 -7.77
C LEU A 337 -8.45 -18.17 -7.64
N ARG A 338 -7.89 -17.13 -7.01
CA ARG A 338 -6.45 -16.88 -6.92
C ARG A 338 -6.02 -16.73 -5.47
N TYR A 339 -5.06 -17.53 -5.03
CA TYR A 339 -4.47 -17.44 -3.70
C TYR A 339 -3.02 -17.04 -3.78
N THR A 340 -2.60 -16.12 -2.90
CA THR A 340 -1.21 -15.69 -2.76
C THR A 340 -0.83 -15.63 -1.30
N ASP A 341 0.33 -16.20 -0.95
CA ASP A 341 0.97 -16.06 0.36
C ASP A 341 2.50 -16.11 0.18
N VAL A 342 3.09 -14.98 -0.22
CA VAL A 342 4.48 -14.85 -0.63
C VAL A 342 5.23 -13.81 0.19
N ARG A 343 6.55 -13.96 0.30
CA ARG A 343 7.41 -13.06 1.08
C ARG A 343 8.64 -12.68 0.26
N ARG A 344 9.08 -11.45 0.45
CA ARG A 344 10.29 -10.90 -0.14
C ARG A 344 10.99 -9.94 0.83
N SER A 345 12.31 -9.85 0.69
CA SER A 345 13.13 -8.85 1.39
C SER A 345 12.85 -7.44 0.88
N LEU A 346 13.15 -6.43 1.69
CA LEU A 346 13.03 -5.03 1.28
C LEU A 346 13.95 -4.76 0.08
N GLY A 347 13.39 -4.21 -1.01
CA GLY A 347 14.12 -3.95 -2.25
C GLY A 347 14.31 -5.16 -3.18
N ALA A 348 13.75 -6.34 -2.84
CA ALA A 348 13.77 -7.50 -3.73
C ALA A 348 12.94 -7.25 -5.00
N VAL A 349 13.45 -7.74 -6.13
CA VAL A 349 12.79 -7.65 -7.45
C VAL A 349 11.69 -8.71 -7.61
N ASP A 350 11.91 -9.87 -7.02
CA ASP A 350 11.02 -11.04 -7.10
C ASP A 350 10.66 -11.58 -5.71
N GLU A 351 9.65 -12.45 -5.67
CA GLU A 351 9.25 -13.18 -4.46
C GLU A 351 10.30 -14.25 -4.09
N GLU A 352 10.68 -14.29 -2.81
CA GLU A 352 11.76 -15.16 -2.33
C GLU A 352 11.23 -16.51 -1.82
N LYS A 353 10.01 -16.55 -1.29
CA LYS A 353 9.38 -17.80 -0.83
C LYS A 353 7.87 -17.67 -0.71
N GLY A 354 7.17 -18.80 -0.71
CA GLY A 354 5.74 -18.85 -0.43
C GLY A 354 4.96 -19.83 -1.29
N LEU A 355 3.66 -19.61 -1.33
CA LEU A 355 2.70 -20.43 -2.06
C LEU A 355 1.80 -19.51 -2.88
N THR A 356 1.62 -19.83 -4.16
CA THR A 356 0.50 -19.30 -4.94
C THR A 356 -0.22 -20.44 -5.63
N TRP A 357 -1.53 -20.29 -5.80
CA TRP A 357 -2.29 -21.18 -6.67
C TRP A 357 -3.42 -20.44 -7.35
N ILE A 358 -3.83 -20.94 -8.50
CA ILE A 358 -4.90 -20.40 -9.31
C ILE A 358 -5.79 -21.53 -9.81
N LEU A 359 -7.09 -21.28 -9.85
CA LEU A 359 -8.09 -22.12 -10.49
C LEU A 359 -8.99 -21.22 -11.35
N GLU A 360 -9.02 -21.46 -12.65
CA GLU A 360 -9.79 -20.66 -13.61
C GLU A 360 -10.69 -21.56 -14.44
N PHE A 361 -11.97 -21.22 -14.47
CA PHE A 361 -12.97 -21.79 -15.36
C PHE A 361 -13.37 -20.75 -16.40
N ASP A 362 -13.26 -21.11 -17.67
CA ASP A 362 -13.69 -20.28 -18.81
C ASP A 362 -14.76 -21.03 -19.61
N GLU A 363 -15.81 -20.33 -20.03
CA GLU A 363 -16.81 -20.85 -20.97
C GLU A 363 -16.87 -19.95 -22.20
N ASN A 364 -16.45 -20.48 -23.35
CA ASN A 364 -16.52 -19.76 -24.62
C ASN A 364 -17.74 -20.21 -25.42
N HIS A 365 -18.64 -19.27 -25.73
CA HIS A 365 -19.78 -19.49 -26.61
C HIS A 365 -19.49 -18.91 -28.00
N VAL A 366 -19.41 -19.79 -29.00
CA VAL A 366 -19.12 -19.42 -30.39
C VAL A 366 -19.96 -20.25 -31.35
N SER A 367 -20.60 -19.60 -32.32
CA SER A 367 -21.40 -20.27 -33.37
C SER A 367 -22.40 -21.31 -32.84
N GLY A 368 -23.02 -21.04 -31.68
CA GLY A 368 -23.99 -21.94 -31.04
C GLY A 368 -23.37 -23.14 -30.32
N GLN A 369 -22.06 -23.11 -30.04
CA GLN A 369 -21.35 -24.14 -29.30
C GLN A 369 -20.71 -23.54 -28.05
N ASP A 370 -20.82 -24.27 -26.94
CA ASP A 370 -20.16 -23.96 -25.67
C ASP A 370 -18.90 -24.80 -25.54
N ILE A 371 -17.78 -24.13 -25.24
CA ILE A 371 -16.46 -24.72 -25.09
C ILE A 371 -15.96 -24.39 -23.67
N PRO A 372 -16.38 -25.17 -22.65
CA PRO A 372 -15.85 -25.04 -21.31
C PRO A 372 -14.38 -25.46 -21.25
N GLN A 373 -13.62 -24.72 -20.44
CA GLN A 373 -12.21 -24.92 -20.15
C GLN A 373 -11.99 -24.76 -18.65
N LEU A 374 -11.13 -25.60 -18.08
CA LEU A 374 -10.71 -25.51 -16.69
C LEU A 374 -9.18 -25.54 -16.65
N ARG A 375 -8.58 -24.61 -15.92
CA ARG A 375 -7.13 -24.47 -15.77
C ARG A 375 -6.79 -24.30 -14.29
N GLY A 376 -5.67 -24.85 -13.89
CA GLY A 376 -5.14 -24.70 -12.54
C GLY A 376 -3.63 -24.53 -12.56
N GLY A 377 -3.11 -23.77 -11.60
CA GLY A 377 -1.69 -23.57 -11.38
C GLY A 377 -1.35 -23.64 -9.91
N LEU A 378 -0.16 -24.14 -9.60
CA LEU A 378 0.39 -24.22 -8.25
C LEU A 378 1.89 -23.92 -8.31
N ASP A 379 2.30 -22.87 -7.60
CA ASP A 379 3.69 -22.46 -7.47
C ASP A 379 4.13 -22.51 -6.00
N LEU A 380 5.26 -23.16 -5.75
CA LEU A 380 5.87 -23.33 -4.43
C LEU A 380 7.29 -22.75 -4.45
N GLY A 381 7.54 -21.73 -3.63
CA GLY A 381 8.81 -21.02 -3.53
C GLY A 381 9.54 -21.28 -2.21
N PHE A 382 10.84 -21.58 -2.30
CA PHE A 382 11.70 -21.85 -1.15
C PHE A 382 12.93 -20.95 -1.21
N ALA A 383 13.19 -20.22 -0.12
CA ALA A 383 14.44 -19.47 0.04
C ALA A 383 15.60 -20.44 0.22
N LEU A 384 16.72 -20.16 -0.44
CA LEU A 384 17.96 -20.93 -0.31
C LEU A 384 18.85 -20.31 0.79
N PRO A 385 19.87 -21.04 1.30
CA PRO A 385 20.80 -20.49 2.29
C PRO A 385 21.63 -19.30 1.81
N LEU A 386 21.77 -19.12 0.50
CA LEU A 386 22.43 -17.96 -0.09
C LEU A 386 21.48 -16.75 -0.03
N ALA A 387 21.96 -15.62 0.47
CA ALA A 387 21.17 -14.39 0.59
C ALA A 387 20.50 -14.02 -0.75
N HIS A 388 19.22 -13.62 -0.68
CA HIS A 388 18.44 -13.17 -1.83
C HIS A 388 18.34 -14.19 -2.98
N SER A 389 18.33 -15.48 -2.65
CA SER A 389 18.17 -16.53 -3.64
C SER A 389 17.05 -17.50 -3.28
N SER A 390 16.34 -17.98 -4.30
CA SER A 390 15.19 -18.85 -4.15
C SER A 390 15.12 -19.89 -5.26
N VAL A 391 14.44 -21.00 -4.97
CA VAL A 391 14.03 -21.98 -5.96
C VAL A 391 12.51 -22.07 -5.97
N TRP A 392 11.94 -22.09 -7.18
CA TRP A 392 10.49 -22.17 -7.39
C TRP A 392 10.14 -23.42 -8.19
N MET A 393 9.21 -24.20 -7.66
CA MET A 393 8.52 -25.24 -8.42
C MET A 393 7.23 -24.63 -8.96
N ARG A 394 7.08 -24.60 -10.28
CA ARG A 394 5.90 -24.04 -10.94
C ARG A 394 5.21 -25.12 -11.75
N SER A 395 3.91 -25.30 -11.53
CA SER A 395 3.13 -26.35 -12.17
C SER A 395 1.79 -25.81 -12.67
N ALA A 396 1.36 -26.29 -13.83
CA ALA A 396 0.08 -25.91 -14.41
C ALA A 396 -0.55 -27.11 -15.12
N ALA A 397 -1.87 -27.20 -15.07
CA ALA A 397 -2.67 -28.22 -15.74
C ALA A 397 -3.96 -27.60 -16.28
N GLY A 398 -4.53 -28.19 -17.32
CA GLY A 398 -5.81 -27.75 -17.84
C GLY A 398 -6.49 -28.77 -18.74
N ILE A 399 -7.80 -28.62 -18.89
CA ILE A 399 -8.64 -29.42 -19.76
C ILE A 399 -9.59 -28.49 -20.52
N ALA A 400 -9.85 -28.81 -21.79
CA ALA A 400 -10.84 -28.14 -22.62
C ALA A 400 -11.69 -29.20 -23.31
N SER A 401 -12.99 -28.95 -23.43
CA SER A 401 -13.84 -29.79 -24.27
C SER A 401 -13.52 -29.54 -25.76
N VAL A 402 -13.48 -30.60 -26.56
CA VAL A 402 -13.36 -30.51 -28.03
C VAL A 402 -14.63 -31.10 -28.63
N VAL A 403 -15.49 -30.27 -29.21
CA VAL A 403 -16.67 -30.76 -29.94
C VAL A 403 -16.24 -31.10 -31.37
N PHE A 404 -15.89 -32.36 -31.61
CA PHE A 404 -15.81 -32.92 -32.97
C PHE A 404 -17.23 -33.12 -33.51
N ARG A 405 -17.68 -32.29 -34.46
CA ARG A 405 -18.73 -32.70 -35.39
C ARG A 405 -18.10 -33.02 -36.75
N GLN A 406 -18.02 -34.31 -37.07
CA GLN A 406 -17.84 -34.78 -38.43
C GLN A 406 -18.92 -34.16 -39.31
N PHE A 407 -18.51 -33.44 -40.36
CA PHE A 407 -19.37 -33.13 -41.49
C PHE A 407 -19.82 -34.45 -42.14
N ARG A 408 -21.13 -34.64 -42.30
CA ARG A 408 -21.72 -35.48 -43.34
C ARG A 408 -22.55 -34.59 -44.25
#